data_AF-A0A1M5IRE1-F1
#
_entry.id   AF-A0A1M5IRE1-F1
#
_cell.length_a   1.000
_cell.length_b   1.000
_cell.length_c   1.000
_cell.angle_alpha   90.00
_cell.angle_beta   90.00
_cell.angle_gamma   90.00
#
_symmetry.space_group_name_H-M   'P 1'
#
loop_
_entity.id
_entity.type
_entity.pdbx_description
1 polymer ?
#
loop_
_entity_poly.entity_id
_entity_poly.type
_entity_poly.pdbx_seq_one_letter_code
_entity_poly.pdbx_strand_id
1 'polypeptide(L)'
;MIVKKMKKLGIVITDGVGFRNFIMSDFIAEAIQQFDSITLYSGLPIYAYNTISQPNITIKELDVYVESKPVWFFRKWKEVAHLQKHQSFYGMKDNLETGYPKNNSARALLVKLIYCCTRFIHSDASILLAEKWQFLFFSKNKITQSYLQLLKEDKPSHLFFTHQRPPFLAPFLYAAQQLKIPTSTFIFSWDNLASKGRMLGTFDYFLVWSHLMQSELLYFYPTVSTEKVKVVGTPQFEPYVMAKYKTTADEFYAKFSLDANLKTICYSCADVSIGSNDPIVIRAIANAIRNNSIQAKVQLVVRTSPAEDHSRFKTIREEFTEIKWNVPKWVLTRENHAETWSQRVPSEEDIKDLRSLLEYVDLNINMCSTMSLDFMLFDKPVINTVFGNPENGMYNDQRFLNFDHFKKVVDSKSVTIAKNETELINQINDALNNPKERTAERKAMIDLQVSESLEGTSKRIATTLSHWND
;
A
#
# COMPACT_ATOMS: atom_id res chain seq x y z
N MET A 1 -24.81 -2.38 -40.34
CA MET A 1 -23.58 -2.92 -39.71
C MET A 1 -23.32 -2.12 -38.44
N ILE A 2 -23.46 -2.74 -37.27
CA ILE A 2 -23.04 -2.10 -36.01
C ILE A 2 -21.51 -2.16 -36.01
N VAL A 3 -20.85 -1.01 -36.18
CA VAL A 3 -19.39 -0.93 -36.03
C VAL A 3 -19.10 -1.25 -34.57
N LYS A 4 -18.49 -2.42 -34.29
CA LYS A 4 -18.03 -2.76 -32.96
C LYS A 4 -17.06 -1.66 -32.50
N LYS A 5 -17.44 -0.90 -31.48
CA LYS A 5 -16.58 0.15 -30.92
C LYS A 5 -15.34 -0.52 -30.34
N MET A 6 -14.15 -0.12 -30.80
CA MET A 6 -12.90 -0.67 -30.27
C MET A 6 -12.77 -0.34 -28.78
N LYS A 7 -12.51 -1.36 -27.95
CA LYS A 7 -12.22 -1.23 -26.53
C LYS A 7 -10.73 -0.95 -26.35
N LYS A 8 -10.40 0.26 -25.90
CA LYS A 8 -9.03 0.71 -25.62
C LYS A 8 -8.87 1.03 -24.14
N LEU A 9 -8.12 0.20 -23.42
CA LEU A 9 -7.86 0.43 -22.00
C LEU A 9 -6.59 1.27 -21.81
N GLY A 10 -6.70 2.40 -21.14
CA GLY A 10 -5.52 3.07 -20.57
C GLY A 10 -5.32 2.65 -19.11
N ILE A 11 -4.12 2.22 -18.76
CA ILE A 11 -3.76 1.83 -17.39
C ILE A 11 -2.74 2.83 -16.87
N VAL A 12 -3.06 3.51 -15.77
CA VAL A 12 -2.19 4.50 -15.13
C VAL A 12 -1.39 3.84 -14.02
N ILE A 13 -0.17 3.41 -14.33
CA ILE A 13 0.77 2.82 -13.36
C ILE A 13 1.47 3.95 -12.62
N THR A 14 1.18 4.09 -11.34
CA THR A 14 1.58 5.27 -10.56
C THR A 14 2.99 5.18 -9.99
N ASP A 15 3.35 4.00 -9.46
CA ASP A 15 4.54 3.77 -8.67
C ASP A 15 4.95 2.29 -8.73
N GLY A 16 6.06 1.93 -8.09
CA GLY A 16 6.54 0.56 -8.08
C GLY A 16 5.64 -0.45 -7.36
N VAL A 17 4.74 0.00 -6.49
CA VAL A 17 3.75 -0.90 -5.88
C VAL A 17 2.62 -1.18 -6.87
N GLY A 18 2.17 -0.17 -7.62
CA GLY A 18 1.28 -0.34 -8.76
C GLY A 18 1.90 -1.27 -9.82
N PHE A 19 3.20 -1.13 -10.08
CA PHE A 19 3.95 -2.06 -10.93
C PHE A 19 3.89 -3.49 -10.38
N ARG A 20 4.25 -3.71 -9.11
CA ARG A 20 4.15 -5.04 -8.49
C ARG A 20 2.76 -5.65 -8.63
N ASN A 21 1.73 -4.88 -8.31
CA ASN A 21 0.37 -5.40 -8.23
C ASN A 21 -0.24 -5.68 -9.62
N PHE A 22 0.08 -4.88 -10.64
CA PHE A 22 -0.60 -4.96 -11.95
C PHE A 22 0.28 -5.37 -13.12
N ILE A 23 1.60 -5.23 -13.02
CA ILE A 23 2.56 -5.63 -14.06
C ILE A 23 3.17 -7.00 -13.75
N MET A 24 3.45 -7.27 -12.47
CA MET A 24 4.05 -8.54 -12.04
C MET A 24 3.01 -9.63 -11.73
N SER A 25 1.72 -9.30 -11.74
CA SER A 25 0.61 -10.26 -11.71
C SER A 25 0.22 -10.73 -13.12
N ASP A 26 -0.90 -11.45 -13.25
CA ASP A 26 -1.46 -11.86 -14.56
C ASP A 26 -2.37 -10.78 -15.17
N PHE A 27 -2.50 -9.60 -14.55
CA PHE A 27 -3.47 -8.59 -14.94
C PHE A 27 -3.31 -8.14 -16.40
N ILE A 28 -2.07 -7.91 -16.86
CA ILE A 28 -1.82 -7.54 -18.26
C ILE A 28 -2.26 -8.65 -19.23
N ALA A 29 -1.96 -9.92 -18.89
CA ALA A 29 -2.35 -11.06 -19.71
C ALA A 29 -3.89 -11.24 -19.77
N GLU A 30 -4.58 -10.99 -18.67
CA GLU A 30 -6.05 -11.02 -18.60
C GLU A 30 -6.68 -9.81 -19.32
N ALA A 31 -6.10 -8.61 -19.21
CA ALA A 31 -6.60 -7.41 -19.86
C ALA A 31 -6.51 -7.51 -21.40
N ILE A 32 -5.44 -8.09 -21.95
CA ILE A 32 -5.28 -8.27 -23.40
C ILE A 32 -6.40 -9.12 -24.01
N GLN A 33 -6.95 -10.07 -23.24
CA GLN A 33 -8.06 -10.90 -23.71
C GLN A 33 -9.39 -10.13 -23.77
N GLN A 34 -9.50 -9.00 -23.07
CA GLN A 34 -10.74 -8.24 -22.91
C GLN A 34 -10.77 -6.94 -23.74
N PHE A 35 -9.61 -6.43 -24.15
CA PHE A 35 -9.47 -5.13 -24.82
C PHE A 35 -8.69 -5.27 -26.14
N ASP A 36 -9.09 -4.50 -27.16
CA ASP A 36 -8.45 -4.54 -28.49
C ASP A 36 -7.03 -3.93 -28.46
N SER A 37 -6.80 -2.97 -27.57
CA SER A 37 -5.47 -2.39 -27.33
C SER A 37 -5.33 -1.84 -25.91
N ILE A 38 -4.11 -1.83 -25.39
CA ILE A 38 -3.79 -1.32 -24.06
C ILE A 38 -2.71 -0.23 -24.16
N THR A 39 -2.88 0.86 -23.43
CA THR A 39 -1.84 1.88 -23.23
C THR A 39 -1.49 1.99 -21.75
N LEU A 40 -0.22 1.74 -21.41
CA LEU A 40 0.32 1.96 -20.08
C LEU A 40 0.80 3.41 -19.97
N TYR A 41 0.08 4.23 -19.23
CA TYR A 41 0.47 5.58 -18.84
C TYR A 41 1.26 5.52 -17.53
N SER A 42 2.57 5.63 -17.61
CA SER A 42 3.47 5.26 -16.52
C SER A 42 4.07 6.48 -15.81
N GLY A 43 3.94 6.54 -14.49
CA GLY A 43 4.73 7.41 -13.62
C GLY A 43 6.19 6.94 -13.44
N LEU A 44 6.49 5.70 -13.83
CA LEU A 44 7.82 5.10 -13.85
C LEU A 44 8.45 5.22 -15.25
N PRO A 45 9.79 5.16 -15.38
CA PRO A 45 10.47 5.11 -16.67
C PRO A 45 10.09 3.90 -17.53
N ILE A 46 10.10 4.05 -18.86
CA ILE A 46 9.72 3.02 -19.83
C ILE A 46 10.61 1.79 -19.75
N TYR A 47 11.90 1.97 -19.42
CA TYR A 47 12.84 0.88 -19.28
C TYR A 47 12.49 -0.06 -18.10
N ALA A 48 11.65 0.37 -17.15
CA ALA A 48 11.17 -0.50 -16.08
C ALA A 48 10.28 -1.64 -16.61
N TYR A 49 9.76 -1.50 -17.85
CA TYR A 49 8.83 -2.44 -18.48
C TYR A 49 9.48 -3.31 -19.56
N ASN A 50 10.81 -3.46 -19.56
CA ASN A 50 11.55 -4.21 -20.60
C ASN A 50 11.04 -5.65 -20.86
N THR A 51 10.31 -6.24 -19.90
CA THR A 51 9.71 -7.57 -20.03
C THR A 51 8.36 -7.58 -20.76
N ILE A 52 7.73 -6.43 -20.95
CA ILE A 52 6.48 -6.29 -21.70
C ILE A 52 6.80 -5.84 -23.13
N SER A 53 6.74 -6.78 -24.06
CA SER A 53 6.81 -6.50 -25.49
C SER A 53 5.70 -7.27 -26.20
N GLN A 54 4.57 -6.58 -26.45
CA GLN A 54 3.47 -7.13 -27.23
C GLN A 54 2.93 -6.06 -28.21
N PRO A 55 2.52 -6.43 -29.44
CA PRO A 55 2.09 -5.48 -30.46
C PRO A 55 0.89 -4.59 -30.07
N ASN A 56 0.04 -5.09 -29.18
CA ASN A 56 -1.18 -4.43 -28.72
C ASN A 56 -1.00 -3.64 -27.41
N ILE A 57 0.23 -3.55 -26.88
CA ILE A 57 0.56 -2.74 -25.70
C ILE A 57 1.45 -1.59 -26.13
N THR A 58 1.03 -0.38 -25.81
CA THR A 58 1.88 0.82 -25.90
C THR A 58 2.24 1.30 -24.50
N ILE A 59 3.49 1.72 -24.28
CA ILE A 59 3.94 2.27 -23.00
C ILE A 59 4.32 3.72 -23.21
N LYS A 60 3.82 4.60 -22.36
CA LYS A 60 4.06 6.04 -22.42
C LYS A 60 4.39 6.57 -21.03
N GLU A 61 5.56 7.16 -20.89
CA GLU A 61 5.93 7.86 -19.66
C GLU A 61 5.09 9.14 -19.52
N LEU A 62 4.64 9.40 -18.29
CA LEU A 62 3.97 10.64 -17.92
C LEU A 62 4.99 11.64 -17.36
N ASP A 63 4.91 12.87 -17.83
CA ASP A 63 5.72 13.99 -17.36
C ASP A 63 5.51 14.25 -15.85
N VAL A 64 6.57 14.52 -15.10
CA VAL A 64 6.42 14.78 -13.66
C VAL A 64 5.76 16.14 -13.42
N TYR A 65 4.51 16.12 -12.96
CA TYR A 65 3.79 17.34 -12.61
C TYR A 65 4.34 17.99 -11.33
N VAL A 66 4.70 19.27 -11.43
CA VAL A 66 5.07 20.11 -10.28
C VAL A 66 3.90 20.99 -9.88
N GLU A 67 3.49 20.87 -8.62
CA GLU A 67 2.31 21.54 -8.09
C GLU A 67 2.49 23.06 -7.98
N SER A 68 1.52 23.82 -8.52
CA SER A 68 1.49 25.28 -8.36
C SER A 68 0.88 25.69 -7.02
N LYS A 69 1.21 26.90 -6.54
CA LYS A 69 0.68 27.45 -5.28
C LYS A 69 -0.86 27.37 -5.14
N PRO A 70 -1.68 27.80 -6.11
CA PRO A 70 -3.14 27.70 -5.97
C PRO A 70 -3.62 26.24 -5.93
N VAL A 71 -3.03 25.35 -6.74
CA VAL A 71 -3.38 23.91 -6.71
C VAL A 71 -3.07 23.32 -5.34
N TRP A 72 -1.87 23.58 -4.82
CA TRP A 72 -1.46 23.14 -3.48
C TRP A 72 -2.43 23.61 -2.40
N PHE A 73 -2.87 24.88 -2.46
CA PHE A 73 -3.80 25.44 -1.48
C PHE A 73 -5.13 24.70 -1.46
N PHE A 74 -5.78 24.52 -2.62
CA PHE A 74 -7.06 23.83 -2.70
C PHE A 74 -6.94 22.32 -2.41
N ARG A 75 -5.84 21.68 -2.81
CA ARG A 75 -5.54 20.30 -2.42
C ARG A 75 -5.43 20.18 -0.90
N LYS A 76 -4.66 21.06 -0.25
CA LYS A 76 -4.47 21.03 1.20
C LYS A 76 -5.78 21.35 1.94
N TRP A 77 -6.59 22.28 1.42
CA TRP A 77 -7.93 22.53 1.94
C TRP A 77 -8.80 21.27 1.89
N LYS A 78 -8.88 20.64 0.72
CA LYS A 78 -9.65 19.40 0.51
C LYS A 78 -9.21 18.28 1.45
N GLU A 79 -7.90 18.11 1.60
CA GLU A 79 -7.29 17.14 2.51
C GLU A 79 -7.70 17.39 3.97
N VAL A 80 -7.46 18.60 4.49
CA VAL A 80 -7.73 18.94 5.90
C VAL A 80 -9.23 18.96 6.20
N ALA A 81 -10.07 19.44 5.28
CA ALA A 81 -11.53 19.40 5.42
C ALA A 81 -12.04 17.95 5.53
N HIS A 82 -11.52 17.03 4.71
CA HIS A 82 -11.88 15.61 4.81
C HIS A 82 -11.49 15.02 6.17
N LEU A 83 -10.28 15.32 6.64
CA LEU A 83 -9.84 14.87 7.96
C LEU A 83 -10.70 15.46 9.09
N GLN A 84 -11.03 16.76 9.04
CA GLN A 84 -11.90 17.44 10.03
C GLN A 84 -13.29 16.80 10.11
N LYS A 85 -13.87 16.47 8.94
CA LYS A 85 -15.18 15.82 8.86
C LYS A 85 -15.20 14.44 9.52
N HIS A 86 -14.10 13.69 9.41
CA HIS A 86 -14.00 12.32 9.91
C HIS A 86 -13.09 12.18 11.13
N GLN A 87 -12.88 13.25 11.89
CA GLN A 87 -12.00 13.27 13.07
C GLN A 87 -12.45 12.36 14.22
N SER A 88 -13.64 11.77 14.15
CA SER A 88 -14.07 10.71 15.08
C SER A 88 -13.29 9.40 14.90
N PHE A 89 -12.70 9.18 13.72
CA PHE A 89 -11.81 8.06 13.42
C PHE A 89 -10.40 8.40 13.90
N TYR A 90 -9.79 7.51 14.69
CA TYR A 90 -8.53 7.80 15.35
C TYR A 90 -7.42 8.13 14.34
N GLY A 91 -7.33 7.36 13.24
CA GLY A 91 -6.32 7.59 12.21
C GLY A 91 -6.45 8.96 11.54
N MET A 92 -7.68 9.43 11.30
CA MET A 92 -7.93 10.76 10.75
C MET A 92 -7.52 11.86 11.72
N LYS A 93 -7.84 11.69 13.01
CA LYS A 93 -7.46 12.61 14.08
C LYS A 93 -5.94 12.68 14.27
N ASP A 94 -5.27 11.53 14.33
CA ASP A 94 -3.81 11.46 14.43
C ASP A 94 -3.14 12.18 13.26
N ASN A 95 -3.67 12.04 12.03
CA ASN A 95 -3.16 12.78 10.87
C ASN A 95 -3.40 14.30 10.95
N LEU A 96 -4.51 14.76 11.53
CA LEU A 96 -4.72 16.19 11.81
C LEU A 96 -3.72 16.73 12.81
N GLU A 97 -3.49 16.01 13.91
CA GLU A 97 -2.62 16.42 15.00
C GLU A 97 -1.15 16.45 14.56
N THR A 98 -0.70 15.37 13.93
CA THR A 98 0.68 15.26 13.41
C THR A 98 0.93 16.19 12.23
N GLY A 99 -0.10 16.44 11.40
CA GLY A 99 -0.03 17.32 10.24
C GLY A 99 -0.11 18.81 10.57
N TYR A 100 -0.34 19.20 11.83
CA TYR A 100 -0.43 20.59 12.24
C TYR A 100 0.97 21.24 12.37
N PRO A 101 1.23 22.40 11.74
CA PRO A 101 2.56 23.01 11.78
C PRO A 101 2.98 23.47 13.18
N LYS A 102 4.18 23.08 13.61
CA LYS A 102 4.79 23.52 14.89
C LYS A 102 5.50 24.88 14.82
N ASN A 103 5.85 25.34 13.60
CA ASN A 103 6.52 26.63 13.39
C ASN A 103 5.56 27.73 12.87
N ASN A 104 6.08 28.96 12.69
CA ASN A 104 5.34 30.14 12.23
C ASN A 104 5.89 30.72 10.91
N SER A 105 6.48 29.90 10.05
CA SER A 105 6.82 30.34 8.68
C SER A 105 5.58 30.80 7.92
N ALA A 106 5.73 31.63 6.87
CA ALA A 106 4.60 32.11 6.07
C ALA A 106 3.73 30.95 5.53
N ARG A 107 4.37 29.85 5.08
CA ARG A 107 3.67 28.63 4.66
C ARG A 107 2.94 27.96 5.83
N ALA A 108 3.55 27.88 7.00
CA ALA A 108 2.91 27.31 8.18
C ALA A 108 1.72 28.13 8.64
N LEU A 109 1.79 29.46 8.63
CA LEU A 109 0.66 30.34 8.95
C LEU A 109 -0.50 30.14 7.98
N LEU A 110 -0.22 29.98 6.68
CA LEU A 110 -1.23 29.64 5.69
C LEU A 110 -1.88 28.27 5.95
N VAL A 111 -1.10 27.26 6.33
CA VAL A 111 -1.66 25.96 6.74
C VAL A 111 -2.51 26.10 8.00
N LYS A 112 -2.05 26.83 9.03
CA LYS A 112 -2.84 27.08 10.24
C LYS A 112 -4.16 27.78 9.94
N LEU A 113 -4.17 28.72 9.00
CA LEU A 113 -5.40 29.34 8.50
C LEU A 113 -6.33 28.31 7.87
N ILE A 114 -5.83 27.42 7.01
CA ILE A 114 -6.63 26.32 6.43
C ILE A 114 -7.24 25.45 7.55
N TYR A 115 -6.46 25.06 8.56
CA TYR A 115 -6.98 24.30 9.71
C TYR A 115 -8.08 25.05 10.46
N CYS A 116 -7.89 26.36 10.70
CA CYS A 116 -8.89 27.19 11.36
C CYS A 116 -10.20 27.27 10.55
N CYS A 117 -10.11 27.54 9.24
CA CYS A 117 -11.30 27.67 8.40
C CYS A 117 -12.02 26.33 8.19
N THR A 118 -11.27 25.26 7.93
CA THR A 118 -11.85 23.92 7.69
C THR A 118 -12.50 23.32 8.93
N ARG A 119 -12.19 23.80 10.15
CA ARG A 119 -12.96 23.46 11.35
C ARG A 119 -14.45 23.83 11.22
N PHE A 120 -14.78 24.84 10.43
CA PHE A 120 -16.16 25.29 10.19
C PHE A 120 -16.66 24.95 8.78
N ILE A 121 -15.75 24.75 7.81
CA ILE A 121 -16.06 24.54 6.40
C ILE A 121 -15.50 23.19 5.93
N HIS A 122 -16.23 22.12 6.22
CA HIS A 122 -15.83 20.74 5.89
C HIS A 122 -17.00 19.84 5.44
N SER A 123 -18.11 20.41 4.95
CA SER A 123 -19.18 19.63 4.33
C SER A 123 -18.71 18.99 3.01
N ASP A 124 -19.38 17.93 2.54
CA ASP A 124 -19.05 17.30 1.24
C ASP A 124 -19.07 18.31 0.10
N ALA A 125 -20.08 19.19 0.09
CA ALA A 125 -20.20 20.26 -0.90
C ALA A 125 -18.98 21.18 -0.89
N SER A 126 -18.46 21.54 0.29
CA SER A 126 -17.27 22.40 0.41
C SER A 126 -15.98 21.69 -0.02
N ILE A 127 -15.86 20.39 0.27
CA ILE A 127 -14.73 19.55 -0.15
C ILE A 127 -14.72 19.42 -1.68
N LEU A 128 -15.88 19.15 -2.28
CA LEU A 128 -16.04 19.06 -3.74
C LEU A 128 -15.85 20.42 -4.42
N LEU A 129 -16.24 21.52 -3.77
CA LEU A 129 -15.96 22.87 -4.28
C LEU A 129 -14.46 23.16 -4.29
N ALA A 130 -13.72 22.80 -3.23
CA ALA A 130 -12.27 22.90 -3.21
C ALA A 130 -11.62 22.04 -4.30
N GLU A 131 -12.11 20.82 -4.53
CA GLU A 131 -11.68 19.98 -5.65
C GLU A 131 -11.93 20.65 -7.00
N LYS A 132 -13.13 21.19 -7.22
CA LYS A 132 -13.47 21.92 -8.45
C LYS A 132 -12.50 23.07 -8.70
N TRP A 133 -12.19 23.86 -7.68
CA TRP A 133 -11.20 24.94 -7.80
C TRP A 133 -9.80 24.39 -8.10
N GLN A 134 -9.34 23.37 -7.38
CA GLN A 134 -8.08 22.68 -7.66
C GLN A 134 -8.00 22.29 -9.14
N PHE A 135 -9.05 21.66 -9.67
CA PHE A 135 -9.14 21.18 -11.05
C PHE A 135 -9.16 22.33 -12.08
N LEU A 136 -9.85 23.43 -11.78
CA LEU A 136 -9.83 24.63 -12.64
C LEU A 136 -8.43 25.21 -12.80
N PHE A 137 -7.58 25.15 -11.78
CA PHE A 137 -6.19 25.63 -11.88
C PHE A 137 -5.27 24.72 -12.70
N PHE A 138 -5.62 23.46 -12.94
CA PHE A 138 -4.87 22.59 -13.86
C PHE A 138 -4.98 23.04 -15.32
N SER A 139 -6.11 23.64 -15.72
CA SER A 139 -6.36 24.08 -17.11
C SER A 139 -5.26 24.96 -17.71
N LYS A 140 -4.53 25.72 -16.89
CA LYS A 140 -3.48 26.65 -17.36
C LYS A 140 -2.08 26.03 -17.39
N ASN A 141 -1.90 24.81 -16.91
CA ASN A 141 -0.60 24.18 -16.77
C ASN A 141 -0.17 23.46 -18.06
N LYS A 142 1.09 23.64 -18.48
CA LYS A 142 1.64 23.06 -19.72
C LYS A 142 1.62 21.52 -19.72
N ILE A 143 1.96 20.88 -18.60
CA ILE A 143 1.93 19.41 -18.46
C ILE A 143 0.48 18.89 -18.53
N THR A 144 -0.46 19.61 -17.93
CA THR A 144 -1.88 19.25 -18.07
C THR A 144 -2.34 19.34 -19.53
N GLN A 145 -1.86 20.33 -20.29
CA GLN A 145 -2.18 20.43 -21.72
C GLN A 145 -1.53 19.30 -22.54
N SER A 146 -0.30 18.88 -22.22
CA SER A 146 0.32 17.72 -22.88
C SER A 146 -0.47 16.44 -22.62
N TYR A 147 -0.96 16.23 -21.39
CA TYR A 147 -1.86 15.11 -21.07
C TYR A 147 -3.18 15.15 -21.84
N LEU A 148 -3.78 16.33 -21.98
CA LEU A 148 -5.01 16.49 -22.75
C LEU A 148 -4.78 16.14 -24.23
N GLN A 149 -3.66 16.58 -24.80
CA GLN A 149 -3.27 16.23 -26.17
C GLN A 149 -3.02 14.72 -26.31
N LEU A 150 -2.26 14.14 -25.38
CA LEU A 150 -1.96 12.71 -25.35
C LEU A 150 -3.24 11.85 -25.38
N LEU A 151 -4.21 12.16 -24.52
CA LEU A 151 -5.48 11.44 -24.45
C LEU A 151 -6.38 11.68 -25.69
N LYS A 152 -6.29 12.86 -26.33
CA LYS A 152 -6.99 13.15 -27.60
C LYS A 152 -6.45 12.33 -28.77
N GLU A 153 -5.14 12.08 -28.77
CA GLU A 153 -4.46 11.26 -29.79
C GLU A 153 -4.78 9.78 -29.59
N ASP A 154 -4.64 9.28 -28.35
CA ASP A 154 -4.80 7.85 -28.04
C ASP A 154 -6.25 7.38 -28.06
N LYS A 155 -7.17 8.27 -27.63
CA LYS A 155 -8.60 8.03 -27.50
C LYS A 155 -8.92 6.73 -26.74
N PRO A 156 -8.40 6.55 -25.50
CA PRO A 156 -8.79 5.40 -24.69
C PRO A 156 -10.30 5.47 -24.43
N SER A 157 -10.96 4.31 -24.43
CA SER A 157 -12.38 4.21 -24.11
C SER A 157 -12.62 4.14 -22.61
N HIS A 158 -11.60 3.78 -21.83
CA HIS A 158 -11.63 3.76 -20.36
C HIS A 158 -10.22 3.99 -19.80
N LEU A 159 -10.12 4.72 -18.67
CA LEU A 159 -8.86 4.87 -17.92
C LEU A 159 -8.96 4.21 -16.55
N PHE A 160 -7.99 3.37 -16.22
CA PHE A 160 -7.88 2.68 -14.94
C PHE A 160 -6.66 3.17 -14.17
N PHE A 161 -6.87 3.77 -13.00
CA PHE A 161 -5.83 4.26 -12.11
C PHE A 161 -5.52 3.21 -11.04
N THR A 162 -4.27 2.71 -11.02
CA THR A 162 -3.85 1.70 -10.05
C THR A 162 -3.72 2.25 -8.62
N HIS A 163 -3.74 3.57 -8.46
CA HIS A 163 -3.70 4.24 -7.17
C HIS A 163 -4.50 5.56 -7.18
N GLN A 164 -5.40 5.70 -6.20
CA GLN A 164 -6.35 6.80 -6.05
C GLN A 164 -5.85 8.05 -5.30
N ARG A 165 -4.60 8.07 -4.78
CA ARG A 165 -4.12 9.11 -3.86
C ARG A 165 -3.04 10.06 -4.38
N PRO A 166 -2.05 9.63 -5.19
CA PRO A 166 -0.90 10.48 -5.49
C PRO A 166 -1.31 11.76 -6.23
N PRO A 167 -1.07 12.95 -5.65
CA PRO A 167 -1.66 14.20 -6.14
C PRO A 167 -1.10 14.65 -7.47
N PHE A 168 0.11 14.20 -7.84
CA PHE A 168 0.72 14.51 -9.13
C PHE A 168 -0.01 13.86 -10.33
N LEU A 169 -0.91 12.90 -10.10
CA LEU A 169 -1.79 12.33 -11.13
C LEU A 169 -3.15 13.04 -11.28
N ALA A 170 -3.51 13.93 -10.35
CA ALA A 170 -4.72 14.75 -10.45
C ALA A 170 -4.85 15.53 -11.78
N PRO A 171 -3.80 16.14 -12.36
CA PRO A 171 -3.90 16.75 -13.69
C PRO A 171 -4.20 15.76 -14.83
N PHE A 172 -3.76 14.49 -14.72
CA PHE A 172 -4.07 13.47 -15.70
C PHE A 172 -5.55 13.04 -15.60
N LEU A 173 -6.06 12.88 -14.38
CA LEU A 173 -7.50 12.69 -14.14
C LEU A 173 -8.33 13.88 -14.66
N TYR A 174 -7.88 15.12 -14.42
CA TYR A 174 -8.53 16.30 -14.98
C TYR A 174 -8.61 16.23 -16.52
N ALA A 175 -7.52 15.88 -17.20
CA ALA A 175 -7.52 15.74 -18.65
C ALA A 175 -8.54 14.70 -19.14
N ALA A 176 -8.62 13.55 -18.46
CA ALA A 176 -9.62 12.52 -18.75
C ALA A 176 -11.07 13.04 -18.60
N GLN A 177 -11.35 13.74 -17.50
CA GLN A 177 -12.68 14.31 -17.23
C GLN A 177 -13.07 15.38 -18.26
N GLN A 178 -12.13 16.23 -18.69
CA GLN A 178 -12.40 17.22 -19.76
C GLN A 178 -12.78 16.56 -21.08
N LEU A 179 -12.19 15.38 -21.36
CA LEU A 179 -12.46 14.59 -22.55
C LEU A 179 -13.64 13.61 -22.37
N LYS A 180 -14.27 13.61 -21.18
CA LYS A 180 -15.38 12.70 -20.82
C LYS A 180 -15.01 11.22 -21.01
N ILE A 181 -13.75 10.87 -20.74
CA ILE A 181 -13.28 9.49 -20.76
C ILE A 181 -13.66 8.86 -19.40
N PRO A 182 -14.41 7.75 -19.37
CA PRO A 182 -14.73 7.05 -18.13
C PRO A 182 -13.47 6.65 -17.36
N THR A 183 -13.53 6.83 -16.04
CA THR A 183 -12.40 6.60 -15.14
C THR A 183 -12.74 5.62 -14.04
N SER A 184 -11.80 4.75 -13.72
CA SER A 184 -11.89 3.82 -12.60
C SER A 184 -10.62 3.88 -11.77
N THR A 185 -10.71 3.53 -10.50
CA THR A 185 -9.53 3.43 -9.64
C THR A 185 -9.57 2.21 -8.73
N PHE A 186 -8.39 1.73 -8.34
CA PHE A 186 -8.23 0.72 -7.30
C PHE A 186 -7.93 1.39 -5.96
N ILE A 187 -8.66 0.99 -4.91
CA ILE A 187 -8.32 1.41 -3.55
C ILE A 187 -7.07 0.65 -3.10
N PHE A 188 -5.96 1.36 -3.15
CA PHE A 188 -4.62 0.80 -3.09
C PHE A 188 -4.25 -0.02 -1.84
N SER A 189 -4.85 0.29 -0.69
CA SER A 189 -4.46 -0.27 0.62
C SER A 189 -5.63 -0.22 1.59
N TRP A 190 -5.71 -1.22 2.46
CA TRP A 190 -6.73 -1.41 3.50
C TRP A 190 -6.86 -0.27 4.52
N ASP A 191 -5.79 0.49 4.78
CA ASP A 191 -5.79 1.59 5.75
C ASP A 191 -6.22 2.95 5.14
N ASN A 192 -6.33 3.04 3.82
CA ASN A 192 -6.47 4.32 3.12
C ASN A 192 -7.75 5.10 3.46
N LEU A 193 -8.88 4.41 3.57
CA LEU A 193 -10.19 5.07 3.69
C LEU A 193 -10.44 5.62 5.09
N ALA A 194 -10.06 4.88 6.13
CA ALA A 194 -10.35 5.21 7.52
C ALA A 194 -9.23 5.98 8.25
N SER A 195 -8.07 6.19 7.62
CA SER A 195 -6.93 6.83 8.30
C SER A 195 -6.22 7.94 7.53
N LYS A 196 -6.57 8.21 6.28
CA LYS A 196 -5.78 9.11 5.42
C LYS A 196 -6.62 10.26 4.86
N GLY A 197 -5.93 11.27 4.33
CA GLY A 197 -6.58 12.39 3.63
C GLY A 197 -7.37 11.98 2.39
N ARG A 198 -7.95 12.97 1.71
CA ARG A 198 -8.81 12.79 0.53
C ARG A 198 -8.05 12.20 -0.68
N MET A 199 -8.76 11.42 -1.51
CA MET A 199 -8.31 11.01 -2.84
C MET A 199 -7.90 12.18 -3.75
N LEU A 200 -7.11 11.89 -4.77
CA LEU A 200 -6.60 12.89 -5.72
C LEU A 200 -7.74 13.60 -6.47
N GLY A 201 -8.85 12.91 -6.74
CA GLY A 201 -10.05 13.45 -7.36
C GLY A 201 -11.21 12.44 -7.37
N THR A 202 -12.33 12.83 -7.95
CA THR A 202 -13.51 11.98 -8.15
C THR A 202 -13.34 11.04 -9.36
N PHE A 203 -13.66 9.76 -9.18
CA PHE A 203 -13.65 8.72 -10.21
C PHE A 203 -15.08 8.20 -10.48
N ASP A 204 -15.30 7.61 -11.66
CA ASP A 204 -16.60 7.05 -12.03
C ASP A 204 -16.83 5.66 -11.42
N TYR A 205 -15.77 4.86 -11.26
CA TYR A 205 -15.85 3.49 -10.73
C TYR A 205 -14.71 3.15 -9.77
N PHE A 206 -14.97 2.21 -8.85
CA PHE A 206 -14.04 1.84 -7.79
C PHE A 206 -13.91 0.32 -7.65
N LEU A 207 -12.66 -0.14 -7.64
CA LEU A 207 -12.30 -1.51 -7.32
C LEU A 207 -11.77 -1.58 -5.88
N VAL A 208 -12.31 -2.49 -5.07
CA VAL A 208 -12.00 -2.62 -3.64
C VAL A 208 -11.68 -4.05 -3.25
N TRP A 209 -10.96 -4.22 -2.12
CA TRP A 209 -10.44 -5.52 -1.67
C TRP A 209 -11.53 -6.43 -1.14
N SER A 210 -12.50 -5.86 -0.42
CA SER A 210 -13.51 -6.61 0.32
C SER A 210 -14.82 -5.86 0.43
N HIS A 211 -15.86 -6.58 0.86
CA HIS A 211 -17.14 -6.00 1.25
C HIS A 211 -17.00 -5.00 2.41
N LEU A 212 -16.05 -5.21 3.34
CA LEU A 212 -15.71 -4.22 4.37
C LEU A 212 -15.24 -2.92 3.73
N MET A 213 -14.24 -2.99 2.84
CA MET A 213 -13.71 -1.80 2.17
C MET A 213 -14.76 -1.10 1.28
N GLN A 214 -15.68 -1.86 0.68
CA GLN A 214 -16.85 -1.28 -0.03
C GLN A 214 -17.70 -0.44 0.93
N SER A 215 -18.04 -0.98 2.11
CA SER A 215 -18.85 -0.25 3.10
C SER A 215 -18.14 1.01 3.62
N GLU A 216 -16.82 0.93 3.86
CA GLU A 216 -16.01 2.06 4.27
C GLU A 216 -15.95 3.12 3.15
N LEU A 217 -15.80 2.72 1.89
CA LEU A 217 -15.78 3.66 0.76
C LEU A 217 -17.08 4.46 0.69
N LEU A 218 -18.22 3.78 0.77
CA LEU A 218 -19.55 4.41 0.74
C LEU A 218 -19.77 5.35 1.95
N TYR A 219 -19.19 5.03 3.10
CA TYR A 219 -19.25 5.88 4.29
C TYR A 219 -18.42 7.17 4.14
N PHE A 220 -17.15 7.06 3.71
CA PHE A 220 -16.24 8.22 3.59
C PHE A 220 -16.47 9.04 2.30
N TYR A 221 -17.15 8.46 1.31
CA TYR A 221 -17.43 9.05 0.01
C TYR A 221 -18.92 8.87 -0.33
N PRO A 222 -19.84 9.55 0.38
CA PRO A 222 -21.29 9.32 0.26
C PRO A 222 -21.89 9.69 -1.11
N THR A 223 -21.12 10.35 -1.97
CA THR A 223 -21.50 10.62 -3.37
C THR A 223 -21.24 9.43 -4.30
N VAL A 224 -20.52 8.42 -3.83
CA VAL A 224 -20.29 7.17 -4.57
C VAL A 224 -21.48 6.26 -4.33
N SER A 225 -22.03 5.72 -5.41
CA SER A 225 -23.14 4.78 -5.37
C SER A 225 -22.64 3.34 -5.45
N THR A 226 -23.41 2.40 -4.88
CA THR A 226 -22.96 1.02 -4.68
C THR A 226 -22.70 0.30 -6.01
N GLU A 227 -23.50 0.58 -7.05
CA GLU A 227 -23.37 0.01 -8.39
C GLU A 227 -22.06 0.42 -9.10
N LYS A 228 -21.40 1.47 -8.63
CA LYS A 228 -20.10 1.93 -9.14
C LYS A 228 -18.91 1.30 -8.41
N VAL A 229 -19.16 0.45 -7.41
CA VAL A 229 -18.12 -0.18 -6.60
C VAL A 229 -18.15 -1.69 -6.81
N LYS A 230 -17.02 -2.28 -7.18
CA LYS A 230 -16.87 -3.73 -7.32
C LYS A 230 -15.80 -4.26 -6.37
N VAL A 231 -16.20 -5.26 -5.57
CA VAL A 231 -15.27 -6.07 -4.78
C VAL A 231 -14.56 -7.05 -5.72
N VAL A 232 -13.23 -7.03 -5.72
CA VAL A 232 -12.41 -7.85 -6.63
C VAL A 232 -11.31 -8.64 -5.93
N GLY A 233 -11.10 -8.45 -4.63
CA GLY A 233 -9.91 -8.92 -3.93
C GLY A 233 -8.75 -7.94 -4.09
N THR A 234 -7.54 -8.37 -3.75
CA THR A 234 -6.35 -7.51 -3.80
C THR A 234 -5.25 -8.09 -4.69
N PRO A 235 -4.82 -7.37 -5.74
CA PRO A 235 -3.72 -7.79 -6.59
C PRO A 235 -2.36 -7.73 -5.86
N GLN A 236 -2.31 -7.14 -4.66
CA GLN A 236 -1.13 -7.18 -3.80
C GLN A 236 -0.77 -8.60 -3.36
N PHE A 237 -1.76 -9.45 -3.09
CA PHE A 237 -1.54 -10.81 -2.56
C PHE A 237 -1.64 -11.89 -3.63
N GLU A 238 -2.14 -11.58 -4.84
CA GLU A 238 -2.21 -12.54 -5.94
C GLU A 238 -0.85 -13.19 -6.27
N PRO A 239 0.30 -12.49 -6.27
CA PRO A 239 1.61 -13.12 -6.46
C PRO A 239 1.91 -14.30 -5.53
N TYR A 240 1.28 -14.36 -4.36
CA TYR A 240 1.49 -15.43 -3.38
C TYR A 240 0.89 -16.76 -3.82
N VAL A 241 -0.07 -16.76 -4.75
CA VAL A 241 -0.69 -17.97 -5.29
C VAL A 241 -0.23 -18.31 -6.72
N MET A 242 0.60 -17.47 -7.35
CA MET A 242 1.06 -17.69 -8.73
C MET A 242 2.21 -18.70 -8.82
N ALA A 243 2.12 -19.71 -9.68
CA ALA A 243 3.16 -20.75 -9.80
C ALA A 243 4.57 -20.18 -10.08
N LYS A 244 4.70 -19.11 -10.86
CA LYS A 244 5.98 -18.49 -11.23
C LYS A 244 6.80 -17.94 -10.05
N TYR A 245 6.15 -17.67 -8.92
CA TYR A 245 6.79 -17.17 -7.70
C TYR A 245 6.99 -18.23 -6.63
N LYS A 246 6.48 -19.46 -6.85
CA LYS A 246 6.66 -20.56 -5.91
C LYS A 246 8.12 -20.98 -5.86
N THR A 247 8.60 -21.27 -4.66
CA THR A 247 9.90 -21.88 -4.39
C THR A 247 9.69 -23.16 -3.60
N THR A 248 10.75 -23.92 -3.37
CA THR A 248 10.78 -25.07 -2.47
C THR A 248 11.37 -24.68 -1.11
N ALA A 249 11.12 -25.51 -0.09
CA ALA A 249 11.72 -25.32 1.23
C ALA A 249 13.27 -25.38 1.16
N ASP A 250 13.84 -26.31 0.39
CA ASP A 250 15.29 -26.45 0.22
C ASP A 250 15.91 -25.20 -0.40
N GLU A 251 15.27 -24.63 -1.44
CA GLU A 251 15.69 -23.37 -2.04
C GLU A 251 15.64 -22.22 -1.02
N PHE A 252 14.62 -22.17 -0.18
CA PHE A 252 14.49 -21.16 0.89
C PHE A 252 15.63 -21.27 1.90
N TYR A 253 15.88 -22.45 2.47
CA TYR A 253 16.95 -22.65 3.45
C TYR A 253 18.33 -22.35 2.84
N ALA A 254 18.58 -22.80 1.61
CA ALA A 254 19.82 -22.50 0.90
C ALA A 254 19.99 -21.01 0.63
N LYS A 255 18.96 -20.35 0.09
CA LYS A 255 18.97 -18.92 -0.29
C LYS A 255 19.32 -18.01 0.87
N PHE A 256 18.73 -18.26 2.04
CA PHE A 256 18.94 -17.45 3.25
C PHE A 256 20.05 -17.99 4.16
N SER A 257 20.70 -19.08 3.76
CA SER A 257 21.74 -19.77 4.55
C SER A 257 21.25 -20.12 5.96
N LEU A 258 20.06 -20.73 6.02
CA LEU A 258 19.34 -21.14 7.21
C LEU A 258 19.50 -22.65 7.43
N ASP A 259 19.46 -23.09 8.68
CA ASP A 259 19.46 -24.51 9.04
C ASP A 259 18.03 -25.06 9.06
N ALA A 260 17.75 -26.07 8.23
CA ALA A 260 16.43 -26.69 8.14
C ALA A 260 15.99 -27.43 9.42
N ASN A 261 16.90 -27.69 10.37
CA ASN A 261 16.59 -28.31 11.66
C ASN A 261 16.20 -27.29 12.75
N LEU A 262 16.28 -25.99 12.47
CA LEU A 262 15.91 -24.92 13.38
C LEU A 262 14.60 -24.27 12.96
N LYS A 263 13.81 -23.85 13.95
CA LYS A 263 12.64 -23.00 13.68
C LYS A 263 13.10 -21.61 13.22
N THR A 264 12.46 -21.03 12.22
CA THR A 264 12.81 -19.70 11.70
C THR A 264 11.81 -18.64 12.17
N ILE A 265 12.31 -17.65 12.91
CA ILE A 265 11.57 -16.42 13.24
C ILE A 265 11.87 -15.37 12.17
N CYS A 266 10.84 -14.73 11.63
CA CYS A 266 10.99 -13.58 10.74
C CYS A 266 10.56 -12.30 11.43
N TYR A 267 11.47 -11.34 11.61
CA TYR A 267 11.12 -9.97 11.96
C TYR A 267 10.95 -9.14 10.69
N SER A 268 9.78 -8.53 10.49
CA SER A 268 9.51 -7.65 9.36
C SER A 268 9.54 -6.20 9.80
N CYS A 269 10.56 -5.45 9.36
CA CYS A 269 10.77 -4.07 9.75
C CYS A 269 9.70 -3.14 9.14
N ALA A 270 9.36 -2.10 9.90
CA ALA A 270 8.56 -1.00 9.39
C ALA A 270 9.42 0.01 8.61
N ASP A 271 8.75 0.87 7.84
CA ASP A 271 9.39 2.00 7.19
C ASP A 271 10.11 2.90 8.20
N VAL A 272 11.21 3.53 7.77
CA VAL A 272 12.07 4.39 8.61
C VAL A 272 11.32 5.49 9.36
N SER A 273 10.21 5.99 8.79
CA SER A 273 9.40 7.05 9.40
C SER A 273 8.62 6.61 10.64
N ILE A 274 8.39 5.31 10.80
CA ILE A 274 7.59 4.76 11.89
C ILE A 274 8.28 3.63 12.67
N GLY A 275 9.35 3.03 12.14
CA GLY A 275 10.01 1.85 12.72
C GLY A 275 11.18 2.15 13.65
N SER A 276 11.33 3.34 14.22
CA SER A 276 12.52 3.67 15.03
C SER A 276 12.79 2.71 16.20
N ASN A 277 11.79 1.94 16.64
CA ASN A 277 11.93 0.88 17.64
C ASN A 277 12.37 -0.50 17.06
N ASP A 278 12.36 -0.71 15.74
CA ASP A 278 12.78 -1.99 15.11
C ASP A 278 14.16 -2.47 15.62
N PRO A 279 15.20 -1.61 15.71
CA PRO A 279 16.49 -2.00 16.25
C PRO A 279 16.42 -2.55 17.68
N ILE A 280 15.56 -1.97 18.52
CA ILE A 280 15.40 -2.36 19.93
C ILE A 280 14.76 -3.75 20.00
N VAL A 281 13.72 -3.99 19.21
CA VAL A 281 13.00 -5.26 19.19
C VAL A 281 13.86 -6.39 18.63
N ILE A 282 14.59 -6.15 17.53
CA ILE A 282 15.50 -7.13 16.93
C ILE A 282 16.57 -7.57 17.94
N ARG A 283 17.14 -6.60 18.66
CA ARG A 283 18.12 -6.85 19.73
C ARG A 283 17.56 -7.69 20.87
N ALA A 284 16.33 -7.38 21.31
CA ALA A 284 15.64 -8.17 22.34
C ALA A 284 15.48 -9.63 21.92
N ILE A 285 15.05 -9.88 20.68
CA ILE A 285 14.92 -11.24 20.14
C ILE A 285 16.30 -11.92 20.08
N ALA A 286 17.31 -11.27 19.51
CA ALA A 286 18.64 -11.86 19.36
C ALA A 286 19.31 -12.19 20.71
N ASN A 287 19.14 -11.33 21.71
CA ASN A 287 19.60 -11.60 23.07
C ASN A 287 18.84 -12.77 23.70
N ALA A 288 17.51 -12.84 23.51
CA ALA A 288 16.69 -13.95 23.99
C ALA A 288 17.07 -15.30 23.37
N ILE A 289 17.57 -15.31 22.13
CA ILE A 289 18.16 -16.49 21.50
C ILE A 289 19.48 -16.85 22.19
N ARG A 290 20.42 -15.89 22.32
CA ARG A 290 21.75 -16.13 22.92
C ARG A 290 21.70 -16.64 24.36
N ASN A 291 20.76 -16.11 25.16
CA ASN A 291 20.64 -16.47 26.57
C ASN A 291 19.68 -17.65 26.83
N ASN A 292 19.15 -18.30 25.77
CA ASN A 292 18.19 -19.40 25.84
C ASN A 292 16.86 -19.06 26.55
N SER A 293 16.41 -17.80 26.49
CA SER A 293 15.07 -17.41 26.97
C SER A 293 13.97 -17.80 25.98
N ILE A 294 14.32 -17.98 24.70
CA ILE A 294 13.47 -18.71 23.74
C ILE A 294 13.79 -20.20 23.86
N GLN A 295 12.80 -20.99 24.27
CA GLN A 295 12.97 -22.40 24.65
C GLN A 295 13.23 -23.31 23.44
N ALA A 296 12.63 -22.99 22.30
CA ALA A 296 12.87 -23.71 21.06
C ALA A 296 14.22 -23.29 20.44
N LYS A 297 14.91 -24.23 19.80
CA LYS A 297 16.07 -23.90 18.97
C LYS A 297 15.62 -23.15 17.73
N VAL A 298 15.99 -21.87 17.63
CA VAL A 298 15.53 -20.95 16.60
C VAL A 298 16.69 -20.24 15.91
N GLN A 299 16.40 -19.72 14.72
CA GLN A 299 17.22 -18.76 13.99
C GLN A 299 16.37 -17.54 13.60
N LEU A 300 17.02 -16.38 13.40
CA LEU A 300 16.35 -15.12 13.12
C LEU A 300 16.67 -14.62 11.71
N VAL A 301 15.63 -14.38 10.92
CA VAL A 301 15.68 -13.62 9.68
C VAL A 301 15.06 -12.25 9.90
N VAL A 302 15.74 -11.18 9.49
CA VAL A 302 15.19 -9.83 9.48
C VAL A 302 14.98 -9.39 8.03
N ARG A 303 13.73 -9.07 7.68
CA ARG A 303 13.39 -8.44 6.39
C ARG A 303 13.23 -6.94 6.58
N THR A 304 14.05 -6.15 5.90
CA THR A 304 13.97 -4.68 6.00
C THR A 304 12.80 -4.12 5.19
N SER A 305 12.48 -2.84 5.39
CA SER A 305 11.56 -2.13 4.50
C SER A 305 12.16 -2.01 3.07
N PRO A 306 11.35 -1.89 2.00
CA PRO A 306 11.87 -1.79 0.63
C PRO A 306 12.68 -0.53 0.31
N ALA A 307 12.52 0.53 1.10
CA ALA A 307 13.23 1.80 0.94
C ALA A 307 14.28 2.01 2.05
N GLU A 308 14.81 0.92 2.61
CA GLU A 308 15.73 0.98 3.75
C GLU A 308 17.13 1.48 3.37
N ASP A 309 17.69 2.33 4.23
CA ASP A 309 19.10 2.72 4.16
C ASP A 309 19.98 1.74 4.96
N HIS A 310 21.17 1.43 4.45
CA HIS A 310 22.09 0.49 5.08
C HIS A 310 22.54 0.91 6.50
N SER A 311 22.52 2.20 6.83
CA SER A 311 23.04 2.73 8.10
C SER A 311 22.17 2.38 9.32
N ARG A 312 20.83 2.32 9.17
CA ARG A 312 19.89 2.17 10.30
C ARG A 312 20.14 0.91 11.12
N PHE A 313 20.55 -0.17 10.46
CA PHE A 313 20.80 -1.48 11.09
C PHE A 313 22.28 -1.86 11.17
N LYS A 314 23.21 -0.94 10.85
CA LYS A 314 24.65 -1.22 10.82
C LYS A 314 25.13 -1.79 12.16
N THR A 315 24.86 -1.10 13.27
CA THR A 315 25.28 -1.54 14.61
C THR A 315 24.74 -2.91 14.99
N ILE A 316 23.49 -3.22 14.64
CA ILE A 316 22.88 -4.53 14.96
C ILE A 316 23.50 -5.63 14.09
N ARG A 317 23.77 -5.36 12.82
CA ARG A 317 24.43 -6.32 11.91
C ARG A 317 25.84 -6.66 12.40
N GLU A 318 26.56 -5.69 12.94
CA GLU A 318 27.91 -5.88 13.49
C GLU A 318 27.87 -6.66 14.81
N GLU A 319 26.87 -6.42 15.65
CA GLU A 319 26.75 -7.06 16.96
C GLU A 319 26.16 -8.49 16.92
N PHE A 320 25.25 -8.74 15.99
CA PHE A 320 24.53 -10.01 15.82
C PHE A 320 24.75 -10.58 14.42
N THR A 321 25.95 -11.08 14.17
CA THR A 321 26.39 -11.61 12.87
C THR A 321 25.67 -12.90 12.47
N GLU A 322 25.04 -13.58 13.43
CA GLU A 322 24.21 -14.76 13.20
C GLU A 322 22.85 -14.45 12.55
N ILE A 323 22.36 -13.20 12.64
CA ILE A 323 21.09 -12.79 12.03
C ILE A 323 21.21 -12.84 10.51
N LYS A 324 20.25 -13.50 9.85
CA LYS A 324 20.13 -13.48 8.39
C LYS A 324 19.32 -12.27 7.96
N TRP A 325 19.80 -11.53 6.97
CA TRP A 325 19.15 -10.30 6.51
C TRP A 325 18.62 -10.45 5.09
N ASN A 326 17.34 -10.16 4.92
CA ASN A 326 16.72 -10.02 3.62
C ASN A 326 16.43 -8.55 3.35
N VAL A 327 17.20 -7.96 2.42
CA VAL A 327 16.98 -6.58 1.96
C VAL A 327 16.16 -6.65 0.67
N PRO A 328 14.92 -6.11 0.64
CA PRO A 328 14.09 -6.19 -0.55
C PRO A 328 14.76 -5.58 -1.78
N LYS A 329 14.66 -6.25 -2.93
CA LYS A 329 15.32 -5.82 -4.17
C LYS A 329 14.46 -4.84 -4.95
N TRP A 330 14.30 -3.65 -4.39
CA TRP A 330 13.53 -2.54 -4.98
C TRP A 330 14.47 -1.49 -5.58
N VAL A 331 14.64 -1.55 -6.89
CA VAL A 331 15.59 -0.71 -7.64
C VAL A 331 15.00 0.67 -7.87
N LEU A 332 15.74 1.72 -7.50
CA LEU A 332 15.34 3.09 -7.79
C LEU A 332 15.50 3.37 -9.28
N THR A 333 14.39 3.68 -9.95
CA THR A 333 14.38 3.92 -11.41
C THR A 333 14.46 5.40 -11.79
N ARG A 334 14.20 6.32 -10.85
CA ARG A 334 14.27 7.76 -11.13
C ARG A 334 14.72 8.52 -9.89
N GLU A 335 15.78 9.31 -10.05
CA GLU A 335 16.24 10.24 -9.02
C GLU A 335 15.44 11.56 -9.07
N ASN A 336 15.48 12.32 -7.98
CA ASN A 336 14.89 13.67 -7.90
C ASN A 336 13.38 13.75 -8.16
N HIS A 337 12.64 12.65 -7.96
CA HIS A 337 11.18 12.67 -7.93
C HIS A 337 10.69 13.23 -6.58
N ALA A 338 9.56 13.95 -6.58
CA ALA A 338 8.99 14.52 -5.35
C ALA A 338 8.67 13.45 -4.28
N GLU A 339 8.43 12.23 -4.73
CA GLU A 339 8.25 11.03 -3.91
C GLU A 339 9.25 9.96 -4.38
N THR A 340 10.50 10.01 -3.92
CA THR A 340 11.56 9.09 -4.37
C THR A 340 11.21 7.62 -4.13
N TRP A 341 10.52 7.31 -3.03
CA TRP A 341 10.11 5.94 -2.70
C TRP A 341 9.20 5.33 -3.78
N SER A 342 8.36 6.15 -4.43
CA SER A 342 7.39 5.69 -5.44
C SER A 342 8.06 5.24 -6.73
N GLN A 343 9.32 5.65 -6.93
CA GLN A 343 10.14 5.32 -8.08
C GLN A 343 10.98 4.06 -7.87
N ARG A 344 10.73 3.28 -6.82
CA ARG A 344 11.43 2.02 -6.58
C ARG A 344 10.61 0.86 -7.11
N VAL A 345 11.16 0.06 -8.02
CA VAL A 345 10.47 -1.07 -8.67
C VAL A 345 11.00 -2.39 -8.12
N PRO A 346 10.14 -3.33 -7.66
CA PRO A 346 10.59 -4.64 -7.20
C PRO A 346 11.10 -5.52 -8.33
N SER A 347 12.10 -6.35 -8.03
CA SER A 347 12.48 -7.47 -8.90
C SER A 347 11.59 -8.70 -8.67
N GLU A 348 11.54 -9.61 -9.64
CA GLU A 348 10.85 -10.91 -9.45
C GLU A 348 11.47 -11.73 -8.32
N GLU A 349 12.78 -11.60 -8.12
CA GLU A 349 13.48 -12.24 -7.02
C GLU A 349 12.97 -11.76 -5.66
N ASP A 350 12.67 -10.46 -5.49
CA ASP A 350 12.09 -9.97 -4.23
C ASP A 350 10.72 -10.59 -3.94
N ILE A 351 9.90 -10.82 -4.98
CA ILE A 351 8.59 -11.47 -4.81
C ILE A 351 8.77 -12.94 -4.40
N LYS A 352 9.72 -13.66 -5.02
CA LYS A 352 10.07 -15.04 -4.65
C LYS A 352 10.59 -15.10 -3.22
N ASP A 353 11.51 -14.21 -2.85
CA ASP A 353 12.07 -14.10 -1.50
C ASP A 353 10.95 -13.84 -0.48
N LEU A 354 10.08 -12.86 -0.72
CA LEU A 354 8.95 -12.55 0.17
C LEU A 354 8.03 -13.76 0.31
N ARG A 355 7.55 -14.34 -0.78
CA ARG A 355 6.66 -15.51 -0.73
C ARG A 355 7.30 -16.67 0.04
N SER A 356 8.59 -16.94 -0.18
CA SER A 356 9.29 -18.02 0.52
C SER A 356 9.35 -17.78 2.04
N LEU A 357 9.53 -16.52 2.48
CA LEU A 357 9.43 -16.16 3.89
C LEU A 357 8.02 -16.41 4.43
N LEU A 358 6.98 -16.01 3.69
CA LEU A 358 5.58 -16.23 4.09
C LEU A 358 5.26 -17.72 4.24
N GLU A 359 5.81 -18.57 3.35
CA GLU A 359 5.51 -19.99 3.28
C GLU A 359 6.31 -20.83 4.30
N TYR A 360 7.58 -20.50 4.56
CA TYR A 360 8.52 -21.41 5.23
C TYR A 360 9.03 -20.97 6.61
N VAL A 361 8.70 -19.77 7.08
CA VAL A 361 9.02 -19.40 8.48
C VAL A 361 7.99 -19.99 9.45
N ASP A 362 8.36 -20.07 10.72
CA ASP A 362 7.50 -20.61 11.80
C ASP A 362 6.71 -19.51 12.53
N LEU A 363 7.23 -18.28 12.55
CA LEU A 363 6.66 -17.16 13.29
C LEU A 363 7.04 -15.85 12.62
N ASN A 364 6.09 -14.93 12.49
CA ASN A 364 6.36 -13.54 12.14
C ASN A 364 6.19 -12.58 13.33
N ILE A 365 7.06 -11.58 13.38
CA ILE A 365 7.02 -10.46 14.34
C ILE A 365 7.11 -9.15 13.55
N ASN A 366 6.20 -8.21 13.79
CA ASN A 366 6.22 -6.89 13.11
C ASN A 366 5.48 -5.79 13.90
N MET A 367 5.77 -4.52 13.65
CA MET A 367 5.12 -3.37 14.32
C MET A 367 3.85 -2.91 13.56
N CYS A 368 2.75 -3.65 13.70
CA CYS A 368 1.42 -3.28 13.17
C CYS A 368 1.37 -3.04 11.65
N SER A 369 1.99 -3.91 10.86
CA SER A 369 2.14 -3.78 9.40
C SER A 369 1.10 -4.61 8.63
N THR A 370 0.95 -4.35 7.32
CA THR A 370 0.24 -5.29 6.42
C THR A 370 0.85 -6.68 6.48
N MET A 371 2.14 -6.80 6.81
CA MET A 371 2.82 -8.09 6.97
C MET A 371 2.06 -9.05 7.89
N SER A 372 1.29 -8.55 8.87
CA SER A 372 0.39 -9.40 9.65
C SER A 372 -0.60 -10.15 8.75
N LEU A 373 -1.27 -9.47 7.80
CA LEU A 373 -2.14 -10.12 6.82
C LEU A 373 -1.36 -11.04 5.88
N ASP A 374 -0.18 -10.60 5.39
CA ASP A 374 0.65 -11.42 4.50
C ASP A 374 0.97 -12.79 5.11
N PHE A 375 1.35 -12.83 6.39
CA PHE A 375 1.66 -14.07 7.11
C PHE A 375 0.42 -14.86 7.54
N MET A 376 -0.70 -14.18 7.83
CA MET A 376 -1.98 -14.85 8.10
C MET A 376 -2.52 -15.63 6.89
N LEU A 377 -2.25 -15.19 5.67
CA LEU A 377 -2.61 -15.93 4.45
C LEU A 377 -2.00 -17.34 4.38
N PHE A 378 -0.84 -17.53 5.02
CA PHE A 378 -0.13 -18.80 5.13
C PHE A 378 -0.31 -19.46 6.50
N ASP A 379 -1.31 -19.02 7.27
CA ASP A 379 -1.63 -19.46 8.62
C ASP A 379 -0.44 -19.42 9.59
N LYS A 380 0.46 -18.43 9.43
CA LYS A 380 1.61 -18.27 10.33
C LYS A 380 1.20 -17.51 11.58
N PRO A 381 1.67 -17.91 12.77
CA PRO A 381 1.59 -17.08 13.97
C PRO A 381 2.19 -15.69 13.74
N VAL A 382 1.55 -14.67 14.31
CA VAL A 382 1.99 -13.28 14.20
C VAL A 382 1.96 -12.62 15.57
N ILE A 383 3.08 -11.98 15.94
CA ILE A 383 3.19 -11.13 17.13
C ILE A 383 3.38 -9.70 16.65
N ASN A 384 2.54 -8.78 17.14
CA ASN A 384 2.72 -7.36 16.89
C ASN A 384 3.38 -6.63 18.05
N THR A 385 4.55 -6.07 17.79
CA THR A 385 5.36 -5.38 18.81
C THR A 385 5.08 -3.89 18.81
N VAL A 386 4.85 -3.35 20.00
CA VAL A 386 4.55 -1.93 20.23
C VAL A 386 5.20 -1.47 21.55
N PHE A 387 6.53 -1.42 21.55
CA PHE A 387 7.31 -1.21 22.77
C PHE A 387 7.21 0.21 23.32
N GLY A 388 6.98 1.21 22.46
CA GLY A 388 7.02 2.60 22.85
C GLY A 388 5.66 3.19 23.16
N ASN A 389 5.65 4.07 24.16
CA ASN A 389 4.47 4.80 24.62
C ASN A 389 4.90 6.21 25.09
N PRO A 390 3.96 7.11 25.42
CA PRO A 390 4.29 8.47 25.85
C PRO A 390 5.16 8.57 27.12
N GLU A 391 5.26 7.50 27.92
CA GLU A 391 5.86 7.51 29.25
C GLU A 391 7.31 6.97 29.27
N ASN A 392 7.71 6.17 28.28
CA ASN A 392 8.99 5.45 28.29
C ASN A 392 10.07 6.01 27.35
N GLY A 393 9.82 7.13 26.69
CA GLY A 393 10.80 7.82 25.83
C GLY A 393 11.13 7.13 24.50
N MET A 394 10.54 5.97 24.22
CA MET A 394 10.62 5.33 22.91
C MET A 394 9.62 5.95 21.94
N TYR A 395 9.72 5.61 20.65
CA TYR A 395 8.73 6.06 19.69
C TYR A 395 7.37 5.43 19.99
N ASN A 396 6.32 6.25 20.15
CA ASN A 396 4.99 5.81 20.55
C ASN A 396 4.27 5.00 19.46
N ASP A 397 4.72 3.77 19.20
CA ASP A 397 4.12 2.82 18.26
C ASP A 397 2.81 2.21 18.80
N GLN A 398 2.58 2.21 20.11
CA GLN A 398 1.29 1.80 20.70
C GLN A 398 0.11 2.62 20.21
N ARG A 399 0.33 3.87 19.74
CA ARG A 399 -0.74 4.69 19.16
C ARG A 399 -1.42 4.01 17.95
N PHE A 400 -0.70 3.18 17.20
CA PHE A 400 -1.24 2.51 16.01
C PHE A 400 -2.31 1.47 16.36
N LEU A 401 -2.33 0.96 17.59
CA LEU A 401 -3.38 0.04 18.04
C LEU A 401 -4.79 0.65 17.99
N ASN A 402 -4.88 1.98 18.01
CA ASN A 402 -6.16 2.69 17.97
C ASN A 402 -6.66 2.97 16.55
N PHE A 403 -5.86 2.71 15.50
CA PHE A 403 -6.30 2.91 14.12
C PHE A 403 -7.39 1.91 13.77
N ASP A 404 -8.46 2.36 13.11
CA ASP A 404 -9.68 1.56 12.90
C ASP A 404 -9.48 0.23 12.16
N HIS A 405 -8.51 0.14 11.25
CA HIS A 405 -8.17 -1.12 10.58
C HIS A 405 -7.44 -2.06 11.53
N PHE A 406 -6.55 -1.54 12.37
CA PHE A 406 -5.75 -2.33 13.30
C PHE A 406 -6.52 -2.71 14.56
N LYS A 407 -7.45 -1.88 15.01
CA LYS A 407 -8.40 -2.23 16.06
C LYS A 407 -9.15 -3.52 15.74
N LYS A 408 -9.54 -3.74 14.47
CA LYS A 408 -10.14 -5.00 14.01
C LYS A 408 -9.18 -6.19 14.16
N VAL A 409 -7.89 -5.99 13.90
CA VAL A 409 -6.85 -7.02 14.11
C VAL A 409 -6.71 -7.37 15.59
N VAL A 410 -6.64 -6.38 16.47
CA VAL A 410 -6.54 -6.59 17.93
C VAL A 410 -7.81 -7.27 18.45
N ASP A 411 -8.99 -6.73 18.12
CA ASP A 411 -10.28 -7.21 18.62
C ASP A 411 -10.61 -8.63 18.11
N SER A 412 -10.15 -8.99 16.90
CA SER A 412 -10.27 -10.36 16.36
C SER A 412 -9.36 -11.38 17.05
N LYS A 413 -8.34 -10.93 17.79
CA LYS A 413 -7.33 -11.78 18.42
C LYS A 413 -6.57 -12.67 17.42
N SER A 414 -6.49 -12.25 16.15
CA SER A 414 -5.75 -12.95 15.09
C SER A 414 -4.23 -12.87 15.28
N VAL A 415 -3.77 -11.93 16.12
CA VAL A 415 -2.37 -11.73 16.52
C VAL A 415 -2.27 -11.63 18.04
N THR A 416 -1.06 -11.75 18.59
CA THR A 416 -0.78 -11.26 19.94
C THR A 416 -0.10 -9.88 19.89
N ILE A 417 -0.22 -9.11 20.97
CA ILE A 417 0.40 -7.78 21.09
C ILE A 417 1.46 -7.83 22.19
N ALA A 418 2.71 -7.49 21.87
CA ALA A 418 3.80 -7.41 22.84
C ALA A 418 4.19 -5.95 23.07
N LYS A 419 4.00 -5.46 24.30
CA LYS A 419 4.29 -4.07 24.70
C LYS A 419 5.68 -3.88 25.30
N ASN A 420 6.40 -4.98 25.56
CA ASN A 420 7.75 -4.98 26.11
C ASN A 420 8.46 -6.30 25.80
N GLU A 421 9.74 -6.38 26.15
CA GLU A 421 10.59 -7.55 25.92
C GLU A 421 10.08 -8.83 26.61
N THR A 422 9.62 -8.74 27.86
CA THR A 422 9.11 -9.89 28.61
C THR A 422 7.88 -10.49 27.92
N GLU A 423 6.91 -9.65 27.54
CA GLU A 423 5.72 -10.08 26.80
C GLU A 423 6.09 -10.68 25.45
N LEU A 424 7.05 -10.08 24.74
CA LEU A 424 7.51 -10.58 23.45
C LEU A 424 8.09 -12.00 23.58
N ILE A 425 9.00 -12.23 24.52
CA ILE A 425 9.66 -13.52 24.70
C ILE A 425 8.65 -14.60 25.10
N ASN A 426 7.73 -14.28 26.01
CA ASN A 426 6.66 -15.21 26.40
C ASN A 426 5.79 -15.59 25.21
N GLN A 427 5.35 -14.60 24.43
CA GLN A 427 4.52 -14.83 23.24
C GLN A 427 5.26 -15.58 22.13
N ILE A 428 6.57 -15.38 21.98
CA ILE A 428 7.40 -16.19 21.05
C ILE A 428 7.36 -17.66 21.47
N ASN A 429 7.59 -17.95 22.75
CA ASN A 429 7.55 -19.32 23.25
C ASN A 429 6.17 -19.96 23.05
N ASP A 430 5.10 -19.24 23.39
CA ASP A 430 3.73 -19.72 23.23
C ASP A 430 3.38 -19.98 21.76
N ALA A 431 3.70 -19.03 20.86
CA ALA A 431 3.41 -19.15 19.44
C ALA A 431 4.18 -20.30 18.76
N LEU A 432 5.43 -20.53 19.14
CA LEU A 432 6.24 -21.63 18.60
C LEU A 432 5.78 -22.99 19.14
N ASN A 433 5.23 -23.06 20.35
CA ASN A 433 4.69 -24.29 20.93
C ASN A 433 3.28 -24.60 20.43
N ASN A 434 2.46 -23.57 20.19
CA ASN A 434 1.06 -23.68 19.81
C ASN A 434 0.74 -22.92 18.50
N PRO A 435 1.41 -23.21 17.37
CA PRO A 435 1.31 -22.39 16.16
C PRO A 435 -0.11 -22.33 15.56
N LYS A 436 -0.95 -23.33 15.85
CA LYS A 436 -2.33 -23.44 15.35
C LYS A 436 -3.39 -22.84 16.26
N GLU A 437 -3.02 -22.33 17.43
CA GLU A 437 -3.98 -21.85 18.44
C GLU A 437 -4.94 -20.79 17.89
N ARG A 438 -4.45 -19.92 17.00
CA ARG A 438 -5.19 -18.78 16.43
C ARG A 438 -5.58 -18.95 14.96
N THR A 439 -5.56 -20.17 14.42
CA THR A 439 -5.86 -20.41 13.00
C THR A 439 -7.25 -19.90 12.62
N ALA A 440 -8.25 -20.09 13.48
CA ALA A 440 -9.63 -19.65 13.21
C ALA A 440 -9.73 -18.11 13.14
N GLU A 441 -9.10 -17.41 14.07
CA GLU A 441 -9.07 -15.95 14.16
C GLU A 441 -8.31 -15.34 12.98
N ARG A 442 -7.15 -15.92 12.62
CA ARG A 442 -6.39 -15.50 11.43
C ARG A 442 -7.21 -15.65 10.16
N LYS A 443 -7.89 -16.79 9.98
CA LYS A 443 -8.75 -17.01 8.82
C LYS A 443 -9.91 -16.00 8.78
N ALA A 444 -10.60 -15.79 9.91
CA ALA A 444 -11.68 -14.82 9.99
C ALA A 444 -11.22 -13.39 9.66
N MET A 445 -9.99 -13.03 10.08
CA MET A 445 -9.40 -11.73 9.75
C MET A 445 -9.10 -11.60 8.26
N ILE A 446 -8.54 -12.64 7.63
CA ILE A 446 -8.33 -12.67 6.17
C ILE A 446 -9.66 -12.54 5.43
N ASP A 447 -10.68 -13.35 5.79
CA ASP A 447 -11.98 -13.33 5.12
C ASP A 447 -12.65 -11.93 5.21
N LEU A 448 -12.43 -11.21 6.32
CA LEU A 448 -12.94 -9.85 6.51
C LEU A 448 -12.22 -8.82 5.61
N GLN A 449 -10.88 -8.90 5.51
CA GLN A 449 -10.07 -7.91 4.78
C GLN A 449 -9.94 -8.21 3.29
N VAL A 450 -10.03 -9.47 2.91
CA VAL A 450 -9.89 -9.99 1.55
C VAL A 450 -11.03 -10.99 1.31
N SER A 451 -12.19 -10.48 0.90
CA SER A 451 -13.40 -11.29 0.83
C SER A 451 -13.57 -12.07 -0.49
N GLU A 452 -12.55 -12.07 -1.35
CA GLU A 452 -12.54 -12.76 -2.65
C GLU A 452 -11.28 -13.64 -2.73
N SER A 453 -11.35 -14.73 -3.48
CA SER A 453 -10.20 -15.64 -3.67
C SER A 453 -9.00 -14.91 -4.26
N LEU A 454 -7.78 -15.17 -3.78
CA LEU A 454 -6.58 -14.61 -4.41
C LEU A 454 -6.42 -15.07 -5.86
N GLU A 455 -6.81 -16.32 -6.16
CA GLU A 455 -6.80 -16.86 -7.51
C GLU A 455 -7.81 -16.14 -8.41
N GLY A 456 -7.35 -15.75 -9.60
CA GLY A 456 -8.18 -15.05 -10.58
C GLY A 456 -8.51 -13.60 -10.21
N THR A 457 -7.76 -12.97 -9.29
CA THR A 457 -7.92 -11.55 -8.95
C THR A 457 -7.72 -10.67 -10.18
N SER A 458 -6.64 -10.89 -10.91
CA SER A 458 -6.34 -10.22 -12.18
C SER A 458 -7.47 -10.36 -13.19
N LYS A 459 -8.03 -11.58 -13.34
CA LYS A 459 -9.14 -11.86 -14.25
C LYS A 459 -10.42 -11.12 -13.86
N ARG A 460 -10.77 -11.12 -12.56
CA ARG A 460 -11.95 -10.38 -12.05
C ARG A 460 -11.81 -8.88 -12.29
N ILE A 461 -10.63 -8.31 -12.07
CA ILE A 461 -10.34 -6.90 -12.35
C ILE A 461 -10.52 -6.62 -13.85
N ALA A 462 -9.83 -7.35 -14.72
CA ALA A 462 -9.89 -7.14 -16.17
C ALA A 462 -11.31 -7.27 -16.74
N THR A 463 -12.05 -8.29 -16.31
CA THR A 463 -13.45 -8.52 -16.70
C THR A 463 -14.35 -7.36 -16.25
N THR A 464 -14.18 -6.91 -15.01
CA THR A 464 -14.97 -5.79 -14.47
C THR A 464 -14.71 -4.50 -15.25
N LEU A 465 -13.44 -4.19 -15.55
CA LEU A 465 -13.10 -3.01 -16.37
C LEU A 465 -13.69 -3.11 -17.77
N SER A 466 -13.70 -4.30 -18.37
CA SER A 466 -14.30 -4.54 -19.69
C SER A 466 -15.81 -4.32 -19.71
N HIS A 467 -16.51 -4.73 -18.64
CA HIS A 467 -17.95 -4.51 -18.46
C HIS A 467 -18.29 -3.04 -18.23
N TRP A 468 -17.48 -2.27 -17.48
CA TRP A 468 -17.72 -0.83 -17.31
C TRP A 468 -17.40 0.01 -18.56
N ASN A 469 -16.68 -0.58 -19.51
CA ASN A 469 -16.39 0.02 -20.79
C ASN A 469 -17.53 -0.17 -21.82
N ASP A 470 -18.32 -1.23 -21.66
CA ASP A 470 -19.53 -1.49 -22.47
C ASP A 470 -20.65 -0.50 -22.12
#